data_AF-A0A117LGD3-F1
#
_entry.id   AF-A0A117LGD3-F1
#
_cell.length_a   1.000
_cell.length_b   1.000
_cell.length_c   1.000
_cell.angle_alpha   90.00
_cell.angle_beta   90.00
_cell.angle_gamma   90.00
#
_symmetry.space_group_name_H-M   'P 1'
#
loop_
_entity.id
_entity.type
_entity.pdbx_description
1 polymer ?
#
loop_
_entity_poly.entity_id
_entity_poly.type
_entity_poly.pdbx_seq_one_letter_code
_entity_poly.pdbx_strand_id
1 'polypeptide(L)'
;MSDNKSALEYSKAIEDFHSVRAKARLQHLWASVTGKSDELLQYDEITRKMHIKGLSSKGIKEIPLDAIVGSVNRYRDFDKDFLPLRNEDVERWARVKAAMTSPGSPGLPPIRVYKIGEAYFVLDGNHRVSIAKQMGLEKLEAH
;
A
#
# COMPACT_ATOMS: atom_id res chain seq x y z
N MET A 1 14.10 4.68 -28.05
CA MET A 1 13.05 5.65 -27.61
C MET A 1 12.26 5.17 -26.38
N SER A 2 12.30 3.87 -26.03
CA SER A 2 11.72 3.31 -24.78
C SER A 2 12.46 3.77 -23.52
N ASP A 3 13.79 3.72 -23.53
CA ASP A 3 14.61 3.94 -22.34
C ASP A 3 14.45 5.33 -21.72
N ASN A 4 14.30 6.36 -22.57
CA ASN A 4 14.10 7.73 -22.10
C ASN A 4 12.72 7.94 -21.45
N LYS A 5 11.70 7.17 -21.85
CA LYS A 5 10.35 7.25 -21.26
C LYS A 5 10.32 6.55 -19.90
N SER A 6 10.96 5.40 -19.77
CA SER A 6 11.08 4.71 -18.48
C SER A 6 11.84 5.53 -17.45
N ALA A 7 12.90 6.25 -17.87
CA ALA A 7 13.61 7.19 -17.01
C ALA A 7 12.74 8.38 -16.56
N LEU A 8 11.91 8.92 -17.46
CA LEU A 8 10.98 10.01 -17.16
C LEU A 8 9.91 9.58 -16.13
N GLU A 9 9.27 8.43 -16.33
CA GLU A 9 8.27 7.88 -15.39
C GLU A 9 8.88 7.60 -14.02
N TYR A 10 10.13 7.10 -13.98
CA TYR A 10 10.85 6.90 -12.74
C TYR A 10 11.12 8.23 -12.01
N SER A 11 11.60 9.26 -12.72
CA SER A 11 11.84 10.58 -12.13
C SER A 11 10.55 11.19 -11.56
N LYS A 12 9.46 11.13 -12.32
CA LYS A 12 8.14 11.57 -11.85
C LYS A 12 7.68 10.80 -10.62
N ALA A 13 7.92 9.48 -10.59
CA ALA A 13 7.59 8.67 -9.43
C ALA A 13 8.41 9.04 -8.18
N ILE A 14 9.65 9.51 -8.33
CA ILE A 14 10.44 10.04 -7.21
C ILE A 14 9.81 11.33 -6.66
N GLU A 15 9.40 12.25 -7.54
CA GLU A 15 8.71 13.49 -7.13
C GLU A 15 7.40 13.18 -6.39
N ASP A 16 6.61 12.25 -6.93
CA ASP A 16 5.38 11.80 -6.30
C ASP A 16 5.64 11.19 -4.92
N PHE A 17 6.67 10.35 -4.76
CA PHE A 17 7.05 9.79 -3.45
C PHE A 17 7.33 10.90 -2.43
N HIS A 18 8.06 11.94 -2.81
CA HIS A 18 8.35 13.06 -1.91
C HIS A 18 7.07 13.78 -1.46
N SER A 19 6.09 13.97 -2.36
CA SER A 19 4.80 14.58 -2.03
C SER A 19 4.00 13.74 -1.02
N VAL A 20 3.95 12.41 -1.24
CA VAL A 20 3.28 11.44 -0.38
C VAL A 20 3.94 11.38 0.99
N ARG A 21 5.28 11.38 1.03
CA ARG A 21 6.05 11.36 2.27
C ARG A 21 5.86 12.64 3.08
N ALA A 22 5.75 13.80 2.41
CA ALA A 22 5.44 15.05 3.08
C ALA A 22 4.05 15.02 3.74
N LYS A 23 3.04 14.47 3.05
CA LYS A 23 1.71 14.25 3.60
C LYS A 23 1.71 13.32 4.82
N ALA A 24 2.43 12.19 4.74
CA ALA A 24 2.57 11.23 5.84
C ALA A 24 3.16 11.87 7.11
N ARG A 25 4.22 12.68 6.95
CA ARG A 25 4.83 13.42 8.08
C ARG A 25 3.83 14.35 8.74
N LEU A 26 3.03 15.06 7.96
CA LEU A 26 2.00 15.94 8.48
C LEU A 26 0.93 15.14 9.24
N GLN A 27 0.45 14.04 8.68
CA GLN A 27 -0.54 13.16 9.32
C GLN A 27 -0.03 12.59 10.65
N HIS A 28 1.22 12.13 10.69
CA HIS A 28 1.85 11.62 11.90
C HIS A 28 1.98 12.68 13.00
N LEU A 29 2.30 13.92 12.64
CA LEU A 29 2.32 15.04 13.59
C LEU A 29 0.92 15.33 14.14
N TRP A 30 -0.11 15.34 13.29
CA TRP A 30 -1.51 15.54 13.73
C TRP A 30 -2.01 14.41 14.63
N ALA A 31 -1.67 13.16 14.31
CA ALA A 31 -2.02 12.00 15.11
C ALA A 31 -1.40 12.08 16.52
N SER A 32 -0.13 12.48 16.59
CA SER A 32 0.58 12.70 17.86
C SER A 32 -0.06 13.79 18.72
N VAL A 33 -0.60 14.85 18.11
CA VAL A 33 -1.30 15.95 18.81
C VAL A 33 -2.72 15.54 19.24
N THR A 34 -3.42 14.73 18.45
CA THR A 34 -4.83 14.36 18.68
C THR A 34 -5.02 13.08 19.48
N GLY A 35 -3.96 12.30 19.71
CA GLY A 35 -4.02 11.00 20.39
C GLY A 35 -4.70 9.88 19.58
N LYS A 36 -4.98 10.11 18.30
CA LYS A 36 -5.49 9.08 17.39
C LYS A 36 -4.32 8.22 16.89
N SER A 37 -4.51 6.90 16.81
CA SER A 37 -3.48 6.01 16.23
C SER A 37 -3.33 6.30 14.73
N ASP A 38 -2.07 6.47 14.29
CA ASP A 38 -1.71 6.60 12.87
C ASP A 38 -1.14 5.31 12.29
N GLU A 39 -1.12 4.22 13.07
CA GLU A 39 -0.53 2.96 12.65
C GLU A 39 -1.54 2.07 11.91
N LEU A 40 -1.04 1.31 10.94
CA LEU A 40 -1.82 0.23 10.32
C LEU A 40 -2.20 -0.82 11.36
N LEU A 41 -3.41 -1.37 11.20
CA LEU A 41 -3.86 -2.47 12.03
C LEU A 41 -2.99 -3.72 11.81
N GLN A 42 -2.46 -4.29 12.89
CA GLN A 42 -1.66 -5.50 12.87
C GLN A 42 -2.54 -6.76 12.80
N TYR A 43 -2.36 -7.56 11.75
CA TYR A 43 -3.14 -8.79 11.54
C TYR A 43 -3.03 -9.79 12.71
N ASP A 44 -1.82 -10.02 13.23
CA ASP A 44 -1.58 -11.02 14.29
C ASP A 44 -2.20 -10.62 15.64
N GLU A 45 -2.31 -9.33 15.92
CA GLU A 45 -3.02 -8.87 17.12
C GLU A 45 -4.52 -9.16 17.02
N ILE A 46 -5.08 -8.95 15.83
CA ILE A 46 -6.50 -9.10 15.51
C ILE A 46 -6.91 -10.58 15.50
N THR A 47 -6.11 -11.45 14.87
CA THR A 47 -6.40 -12.89 14.82
C THR A 47 -6.24 -13.58 16.16
N ARG A 48 -5.24 -13.21 16.98
CA ARG A 48 -5.08 -13.73 18.35
C ARG A 48 -6.28 -13.41 19.23
N LYS A 49 -6.85 -12.20 19.13
CA LYS A 49 -8.04 -11.80 19.88
C LYS A 49 -9.32 -12.52 19.41
N MET A 50 -9.39 -12.94 18.15
CA MET A 50 -10.61 -13.50 17.54
C MET A 50 -10.63 -15.02 17.33
N HIS A 51 -9.59 -15.76 17.75
CA HIS A 51 -9.52 -17.24 17.61
C HIS A 51 -9.84 -17.75 16.20
N ILE A 52 -9.46 -17.00 15.15
CA ILE A 52 -9.77 -17.35 13.76
C ILE A 52 -8.99 -18.62 13.36
N LYS A 53 -9.70 -19.65 12.89
CA LYS A 53 -9.11 -20.90 12.38
C LYS A 53 -9.46 -21.09 10.90
N GLY A 54 -8.43 -21.24 10.06
CA GLY A 54 -8.55 -21.62 8.65
C GLY A 54 -8.12 -20.53 7.66
N LEU A 55 -7.38 -20.92 6.62
CA LEU A 55 -7.03 -20.11 5.46
C LEU A 55 -7.69 -20.74 4.23
N SER A 56 -8.53 -19.99 3.51
CA SER A 56 -9.12 -20.43 2.25
C SER A 56 -8.73 -19.46 1.14
N SER A 57 -8.12 -19.94 0.06
CA SER A 57 -7.88 -19.10 -1.12
C SER A 57 -9.20 -18.77 -1.81
N LYS A 58 -9.40 -17.50 -2.20
CA LYS A 58 -10.62 -17.06 -2.90
C LYS A 58 -10.40 -16.79 -4.39
N GLY A 59 -9.23 -17.13 -4.93
CA GLY A 59 -8.84 -16.76 -6.30
C GLY A 59 -8.59 -15.25 -6.45
N ILE A 60 -8.33 -14.80 -7.67
CA ILE A 60 -8.12 -13.37 -7.96
C ILE A 60 -9.46 -12.65 -7.96
N LYS A 61 -9.55 -11.51 -7.25
CA LYS A 61 -10.71 -10.63 -7.23
C LYS A 61 -10.29 -9.16 -7.17
N GLU A 62 -11.10 -8.28 -7.73
CA GLU A 62 -11.01 -6.86 -7.40
C GLU A 62 -11.59 -6.58 -6.02
N ILE A 63 -10.81 -5.94 -5.15
CA ILE A 63 -11.22 -5.55 -3.80
C ILE A 63 -11.20 -4.03 -3.65
N PRO A 64 -12.12 -3.42 -2.88
CA PRO A 64 -12.12 -1.98 -2.65
C PRO A 64 -10.93 -1.56 -1.79
N LEU A 65 -10.23 -0.50 -2.21
CA LEU A 65 -9.05 0.01 -1.51
C LEU A 65 -9.38 0.55 -0.12
N ASP A 66 -10.60 1.02 0.11
CA ASP A 66 -11.08 1.49 1.42
C ASP A 66 -11.33 0.35 2.42
N ALA A 67 -11.48 -0.88 1.94
CA ALA A 67 -11.57 -2.05 2.80
C ALA A 67 -10.18 -2.60 3.18
N ILE A 68 -9.09 -2.06 2.63
CA ILE A 68 -7.72 -2.41 3.03
C ILE A 68 -7.32 -1.55 4.23
N VAL A 69 -7.32 -2.15 5.42
CA VAL A 69 -7.23 -1.42 6.70
C VAL A 69 -5.95 -1.70 7.49
N GLY A 70 -5.13 -2.63 7.02
CA GLY A 70 -3.97 -3.09 7.77
C GLY A 70 -3.03 -3.93 6.96
N SER A 71 -1.97 -4.38 7.62
CA SER A 71 -0.94 -5.20 7.00
C SER A 71 -0.51 -6.32 7.94
N VAL A 72 -0.22 -7.48 7.35
CA VAL A 72 0.39 -8.60 8.07
C VAL A 72 1.86 -8.29 8.33
N ASN A 73 2.52 -7.69 7.34
CA ASN A 73 3.94 -7.37 7.37
C ASN A 73 4.15 -5.87 7.18
N ARG A 74 5.25 -5.30 7.69
CA ARG A 74 5.61 -3.89 7.43
C ARG A 74 4.55 -2.87 7.87
N TYR A 75 3.71 -3.21 8.84
CA TYR A 75 2.70 -2.29 9.42
C TYR A 75 3.31 -1.05 10.11
N ARG A 76 4.63 -1.05 10.37
CA ARG A 76 5.40 0.10 10.88
C ARG A 76 6.10 0.91 9.80
N ASP A 77 6.06 0.45 8.55
CA ASP A 77 6.73 1.14 7.43
C ASP A 77 5.77 2.10 6.71
N PHE A 78 4.48 2.06 7.06
CA PHE A 78 3.42 2.87 6.48
C PHE A 78 2.47 3.38 7.58
N ASP A 79 1.87 4.54 7.38
CA ASP A 79 0.75 5.00 8.21
C ASP A 79 -0.55 4.30 7.84
N LYS A 80 -1.62 4.58 8.58
CA LYS A 80 -2.97 4.03 8.39
C LYS A 80 -3.54 4.25 6.97
N ASP A 81 -3.05 5.25 6.25
CA ASP A 81 -3.47 5.57 4.87
C ASP A 81 -2.53 4.95 3.83
N PHE A 82 -1.64 4.04 4.27
CA PHE A 82 -0.59 3.39 3.47
C PHE A 82 0.44 4.39 2.91
N LEU A 83 0.66 5.55 3.52
CA LEU A 83 1.75 6.43 3.11
C LEU A 83 3.08 5.97 3.72
N PRO A 84 4.17 5.88 2.95
CA PRO A 84 5.45 5.39 3.43
C PRO A 84 6.03 6.27 4.54
N LEU A 85 6.53 5.61 5.59
CA LEU A 85 7.11 6.21 6.78
C LEU A 85 8.63 6.32 6.74
N ARG A 86 9.30 5.75 5.74
CA ARG A 86 10.76 5.70 5.67
C ARG A 86 11.29 6.20 4.32
N ASN A 87 12.39 6.94 4.36
CA ASN A 87 13.00 7.47 3.14
C ASN A 87 13.69 6.36 2.31
N GLU A 88 14.12 5.28 2.96
CA GLU A 88 14.74 4.11 2.29
C GLU A 88 13.79 3.42 1.29
N ASP A 89 12.48 3.65 1.38
CA ASP A 89 11.50 3.09 0.46
C ASP A 89 11.42 3.79 -0.90
N VAL A 90 12.09 4.94 -1.07
CA VAL A 90 11.95 5.81 -2.27
C VAL A 90 12.20 5.08 -3.57
N GLU A 91 13.31 4.35 -3.70
CA GLU A 91 13.67 3.64 -4.93
C GLU A 91 12.72 2.49 -5.24
N ARG A 92 12.28 1.76 -4.20
CA ARG A 92 11.35 0.65 -4.38
C ARG A 92 9.97 1.16 -4.76
N TRP A 93 9.49 2.21 -4.09
CA TRP A 93 8.22 2.85 -4.39
C TRP A 93 8.21 3.41 -5.81
N ALA A 94 9.26 4.13 -6.21
CA ALA A 94 9.37 4.70 -7.55
C ALA A 94 9.41 3.64 -8.65
N ARG A 95 10.16 2.54 -8.45
CA ARG A 95 10.17 1.40 -9.38
C ARG A 95 8.79 0.76 -9.54
N VAL A 96 8.08 0.55 -8.43
CA VAL A 96 6.72 -0.03 -8.45
C VAL A 96 5.76 0.91 -9.18
N LYS A 97 5.81 2.22 -8.89
CA LYS A 97 4.94 3.19 -9.56
C LYS A 97 5.21 3.29 -11.05
N ALA A 98 6.48 3.39 -11.45
CA ALA A 98 6.85 3.40 -12.85
C ALA A 98 6.35 2.14 -13.57
N ALA A 99 6.44 0.95 -12.94
CA ALA A 99 5.89 -0.27 -13.51
C ALA A 99 4.35 -0.27 -13.62
N MET A 100 3.64 0.43 -12.72
CA MET A 100 2.18 0.58 -12.79
C MET A 100 1.72 1.58 -13.85
N THR A 101 2.48 2.65 -14.10
CA THR A 101 2.07 3.76 -14.98
C THR A 101 2.70 3.73 -16.37
N SER A 102 3.80 2.99 -16.57
CA SER A 102 4.52 2.98 -17.84
C SER A 102 3.62 2.44 -18.98
N PRO A 103 3.46 3.18 -20.08
CA PRO A 103 2.71 2.71 -21.24
C PRO A 103 3.28 1.39 -21.79
N GLY A 104 2.42 0.39 -22.01
CA GLY A 104 2.83 -0.93 -22.49
C GLY A 104 3.47 -1.83 -21.42
N SER A 105 3.48 -1.41 -20.15
CA SER A 105 3.83 -2.29 -19.05
C SER A 105 2.84 -3.46 -18.96
N PRO A 106 3.30 -4.70 -18.68
CA PRO A 106 2.40 -5.82 -18.39
C PRO A 106 1.64 -5.65 -17.06
N GLY A 107 1.88 -4.56 -16.33
CA GLY A 107 1.35 -4.32 -15.00
C GLY A 107 2.15 -5.06 -13.93
N LEU A 108 1.58 -5.14 -12.74
CA LEU A 108 2.14 -5.90 -11.62
C LEU A 108 1.19 -7.03 -11.27
N PRO A 109 1.68 -8.13 -10.67
CA PRO A 109 0.79 -9.19 -10.21
C PRO A 109 -0.24 -8.64 -9.21
N PRO A 110 -1.35 -9.36 -8.97
CA PRO A 110 -2.28 -9.03 -7.88
C PRO A 110 -1.56 -8.96 -6.52
N ILE A 111 -2.10 -8.16 -5.60
CA ILE A 111 -1.61 -8.18 -4.22
C ILE A 111 -2.05 -9.46 -3.51
N ARG A 112 -1.44 -9.78 -2.38
CA ARG A 112 -1.90 -10.89 -1.54
C ARG A 112 -2.46 -10.32 -0.24
N VAL A 113 -3.67 -10.74 0.13
CA VAL A 113 -4.33 -10.25 1.33
C VAL A 113 -4.91 -11.39 2.17
N TYR A 114 -5.11 -11.11 3.44
CA TYR A 114 -6.06 -11.87 4.26
C TYR A 114 -7.34 -11.06 4.43
N LYS A 115 -8.49 -11.74 4.34
CA LYS A 115 -9.80 -11.15 4.63
C LYS A 115 -10.26 -11.57 6.03
N ILE A 116 -10.68 -10.62 6.85
CA ILE A 116 -11.40 -10.84 8.11
C ILE A 116 -12.70 -10.05 8.05
N GLY A 117 -13.85 -10.74 8.05
CA GLY A 117 -15.14 -10.09 7.82
C GLY A 117 -15.14 -9.37 6.48
N GLU A 118 -15.29 -8.04 6.49
CA GLU A 118 -15.22 -7.15 5.31
C GLU A 118 -13.89 -6.40 5.17
N ALA A 119 -12.96 -6.59 6.11
CA ALA A 119 -11.66 -5.94 6.12
C ALA A 119 -10.57 -6.80 5.47
N TYR A 120 -9.63 -6.15 4.79
CA TYR A 120 -8.47 -6.77 4.17
C TYR A 120 -7.16 -6.31 4.81
N PHE A 121 -6.24 -7.25 4.95
CA PHE A 121 -4.90 -7.07 5.51
C PHE A 121 -3.87 -7.48 4.48
N VAL A 122 -2.96 -6.58 4.11
CA VAL A 122 -1.97 -6.84 3.08
C VAL A 122 -0.91 -7.82 3.59
N LEU A 123 -0.79 -8.97 2.94
CA LEU A 123 0.30 -9.91 3.16
C LEU A 123 1.53 -9.52 2.32
N ASP A 124 1.28 -9.14 1.07
CA ASP A 124 2.29 -8.65 0.13
C ASP A 124 1.69 -7.61 -0.83
N GLY A 125 2.47 -6.58 -1.16
CA GLY A 125 2.05 -5.49 -2.05
C GLY A 125 1.75 -4.14 -1.39
N ASN A 126 2.27 -3.87 -0.19
CA ASN A 126 2.04 -2.59 0.51
C ASN A 126 2.33 -1.34 -0.34
N HIS A 127 3.41 -1.33 -1.13
CA HIS A 127 3.68 -0.21 -2.05
C HIS A 127 2.64 -0.07 -3.16
N ARG A 128 2.12 -1.19 -3.70
CA ARG A 128 1.06 -1.16 -4.73
C ARG A 128 -0.21 -0.53 -4.16
N VAL A 129 -0.58 -0.87 -2.92
CA VAL A 129 -1.71 -0.25 -2.21
C VAL A 129 -1.45 1.25 -1.97
N SER A 130 -0.26 1.61 -1.49
CA SER A 130 0.17 3.00 -1.30
C SER A 130 0.01 3.84 -2.57
N ILE A 131 0.55 3.35 -3.70
CA ILE A 131 0.50 4.01 -4.99
C ILE A 131 -0.92 4.08 -5.52
N ALA A 132 -1.70 3.01 -5.40
CA ALA A 132 -3.09 2.98 -5.85
C ALA A 132 -3.97 3.98 -5.09
N LYS A 133 -3.82 4.08 -3.77
CA LYS A 133 -4.49 5.11 -2.96
C LYS A 133 -4.03 6.52 -3.36
N GLN A 134 -2.74 6.71 -3.62
CA GLN A 134 -2.22 8.00 -4.08
C GLN A 134 -2.76 8.40 -5.46
N MET A 135 -2.97 7.43 -6.35
CA MET A 135 -3.55 7.64 -7.68
C MET A 135 -5.07 7.80 -7.66
N GLY A 136 -5.71 7.65 -6.50
CA GLY A 136 -7.17 7.74 -6.37
C GLY A 136 -7.92 6.58 -7.02
N LEU A 137 -7.30 5.40 -7.13
CA LEU A 137 -7.98 4.21 -7.61
C LEU A 137 -9.02 3.75 -6.57
N GLU A 138 -10.11 3.12 -7.04
CA GLU A 138 -11.17 2.61 -6.16
C GLU A 138 -10.93 1.15 -5.74
N LYS A 139 -10.32 0.36 -6.63
CA LYS A 139 -10.15 -1.10 -6.45
C LYS A 139 -8.76 -1.55 -6.87
N LEU A 140 -8.37 -2.73 -6.39
CA LEU A 140 -7.14 -3.43 -6.78
C LEU A 140 -7.37 -4.93 -6.88
N GLU A 141 -6.68 -5.60 -7.80
CA GLU A 141 -6.69 -7.06 -7.87
C GLU A 141 -5.92 -7.68 -6.70
N ALA A 142 -6.51 -8.68 -6.05
CA ALA A 142 -5.94 -9.39 -4.92
C ALA A 142 -6.24 -10.90 -4.92
N HIS A 143 -5.34 -11.67 -4.32
CA HIS A 143 -5.53 -13.06 -3.91
C HIS A 143 -6.00 -13.18 -2.46
#